data_AF-A4BQ22-F1
#
_entry.id   AF-A4BQ22-F1
#
_cell.length_a   1.000
_cell.length_b   1.000
_cell.length_c   1.000
_cell.angle_alpha   90.00
_cell.angle_beta   90.00
_cell.angle_gamma   90.00
#
_symmetry.space_group_name_H-M   'P 1'
#
loop_
_entity.id
_entity.type
_entity.pdbx_description
1 polymer ?
#
loop_
_entity_poly.entity_id
_entity_poly.type
_entity_poly.pdbx_seq_one_letter_code
_entity_poly.pdbx_strand_id
1 'polypeptide(L)'
;MPSAALEAQRDHQRRMVDSLQRTLSQGSSAPVEVMETHLSWLLLSADQVIKLKKALHYSYLDYSTVEARYRQCQTEVRLNRRLAPDVYLAVSSVMQDERGALTLHGPGTAVEYVVRMRRLAETQNFDWHLQQRKLTPKAIDSLATTLARFHEQLPGLALDPTFYVEGLRRRISEDTNILAERGYGLDRHLVKQIAAALHSIAHDLEHTLQERVGAGQIVEGHGDLRPEHIYFTPEPVAIDCLEFNHSLRTLDAVDEVSLLAMECDRCGANWVRERLLRRYVEAIQDKPSEELCCFFMACRAMLWAKLAVWHLARNPEHDRDKWINRANEYLALARKYVL
;
A
#
# COMPACT_ATOMS: atom_id res chain seq x y z
N MET A 1 -8.11 2.57 23.64
CA MET A 1 -9.18 1.62 23.98
C MET A 1 -10.31 1.86 23.00
N PRO A 2 -10.75 0.86 22.20
CA PRO A 2 -11.98 1.00 21.43
C PRO A 2 -13.13 1.29 22.42
N SER A 3 -14.09 2.13 22.05
CA SER A 3 -15.28 2.28 22.89
C SER A 3 -16.05 0.96 22.93
N ALA A 4 -16.73 0.64 24.02
CA ALA A 4 -17.56 -0.57 24.14
C ALA A 4 -18.58 -0.69 22.98
N ALA A 5 -19.01 0.44 22.42
CA ALA A 5 -19.87 0.48 21.23
C ALA A 5 -19.17 -0.05 19.96
N LEU A 6 -17.89 0.27 19.74
CA LEU A 6 -17.12 -0.26 18.61
C LEU A 6 -16.82 -1.75 18.77
N GLU A 7 -16.59 -2.23 19.99
CA GLU A 7 -16.44 -3.67 20.26
C GLU A 7 -17.72 -4.43 19.96
N ALA A 8 -18.87 -3.94 20.44
CA ALA A 8 -20.17 -4.53 20.13
C ALA A 8 -20.48 -4.53 18.63
N GLN A 9 -20.11 -3.47 17.90
CA GLN A 9 -20.23 -3.42 16.44
C GLN A 9 -19.32 -4.45 15.76
N ARG A 10 -18.08 -4.65 16.22
CA ARG A 10 -17.16 -5.66 15.67
C ARG A 10 -17.69 -7.07 15.89
N ASP A 11 -18.26 -7.36 17.05
CA ASP A 11 -18.91 -8.66 17.31
C ASP A 11 -20.13 -8.87 16.43
N HIS A 12 -20.91 -7.81 16.20
CA HIS A 12 -22.02 -7.85 15.24
C HIS A 12 -21.52 -8.12 13.81
N GLN A 13 -20.44 -7.46 13.38
CA GLN A 13 -19.83 -7.69 12.07
C GLN A 13 -19.28 -9.12 11.93
N ARG A 14 -18.70 -9.71 12.98
CA ARG A 14 -18.27 -11.12 12.94
C ARG A 14 -19.45 -12.05 12.67
N ARG A 15 -20.57 -11.87 13.38
CA ARG A 15 -21.81 -12.64 13.12
C ARG A 15 -22.35 -12.42 11.70
N MET A 16 -22.25 -11.19 11.19
CA MET A 16 -22.64 -10.85 9.81
C MET A 16 -21.77 -11.61 8.79
N VAL A 17 -20.45 -11.62 8.98
CA VAL A 17 -19.49 -12.36 8.13
C VAL A 17 -19.79 -13.85 8.16
N ASP A 18 -20.00 -14.45 9.34
CA ASP A 18 -20.33 -15.88 9.47
C ASP A 18 -21.66 -16.24 8.79
N SER A 19 -22.63 -15.32 8.81
CA SER A 19 -23.91 -15.48 8.11
C SER A 19 -23.72 -15.41 6.59
N LEU A 20 -23.01 -14.39 6.11
CA LEU A 20 -22.70 -14.21 4.69
C LEU A 20 -21.89 -15.38 4.13
N GLN A 21 -20.90 -15.88 4.86
CA GLN A 21 -20.11 -17.04 4.47
C GLN A 21 -21.01 -18.26 4.23
N ARG A 22 -21.97 -18.52 5.13
CA ARG A 22 -22.94 -19.61 4.98
C ARG A 22 -23.83 -19.41 3.77
N THR A 23 -24.41 -18.22 3.59
CA THR A 23 -25.27 -17.90 2.44
C THR A 23 -24.53 -18.07 1.11
N LEU A 24 -23.31 -17.54 1.00
CA LEU A 24 -22.50 -17.61 -0.21
C LEU A 24 -22.02 -19.03 -0.51
N SER A 25 -21.76 -19.83 0.53
CA SER A 25 -21.38 -21.24 0.36
C SER A 25 -22.54 -22.11 -0.14
N GLN A 26 -23.79 -21.81 0.23
CA GLN A 26 -24.97 -22.55 -0.28
C GLN A 26 -25.20 -22.35 -1.78
N GLY A 27 -24.76 -21.23 -2.35
CA GLY A 27 -24.88 -20.91 -3.77
C GLY A 27 -23.63 -21.25 -4.61
N SER A 28 -22.60 -21.86 -4.01
CA SER A 28 -21.29 -22.08 -4.64
C SER A 28 -20.91 -23.56 -4.62
N SER A 29 -20.19 -24.02 -5.64
CA SER A 29 -19.63 -25.38 -5.69
C SER A 29 -18.36 -25.54 -4.84
N ALA A 30 -17.84 -24.45 -4.28
CA ALA A 30 -16.63 -24.43 -3.46
C ALA A 30 -16.88 -23.68 -2.13
N PRO A 31 -16.22 -24.09 -1.03
CA PRO A 31 -16.35 -23.42 0.25
C PRO A 31 -15.86 -21.98 0.17
N VAL A 32 -16.52 -21.07 0.88
CA VAL A 32 -16.09 -19.68 1.02
C VAL A 32 -15.11 -19.59 2.19
N GLU A 33 -13.89 -19.16 1.91
CA GLU A 33 -12.86 -18.89 2.92
C GLU A 33 -13.06 -17.51 3.54
N VAL A 34 -12.79 -17.37 4.84
CA VAL A 34 -12.81 -16.07 5.53
C VAL A 34 -11.42 -15.73 6.01
N MET A 35 -10.91 -14.58 5.58
CA MET A 35 -9.63 -14.03 6.01
C MET A 35 -9.83 -12.68 6.72
N GLU A 36 -9.24 -12.54 7.90
CA GLU A 36 -9.26 -11.31 8.68
C GLU A 36 -7.97 -10.52 8.44
N THR A 37 -8.06 -9.30 7.90
CA THR A 37 -6.91 -8.37 7.77
C THR A 37 -6.92 -7.37 8.92
N HIS A 38 -5.97 -6.41 8.95
CA HIS A 38 -6.01 -5.36 9.99
C HIS A 38 -7.30 -4.53 9.94
N LEU A 39 -7.77 -4.17 8.74
CA LEU A 39 -8.88 -3.22 8.53
C LEU A 39 -10.15 -3.85 7.98
N SER A 40 -10.13 -5.12 7.56
CA SER A 40 -11.25 -5.72 6.83
C SER A 40 -11.41 -7.21 7.08
N TRP A 41 -12.59 -7.69 6.72
CA TRP A 41 -12.92 -9.10 6.53
C TRP A 41 -12.97 -9.37 5.02
N LEU A 42 -12.40 -10.49 4.59
CA LEU A 42 -12.43 -10.94 3.21
C LEU A 42 -13.16 -12.28 3.17
N LEU A 43 -14.21 -12.39 2.36
CA LEU A 43 -14.85 -13.65 2.02
C LEU A 43 -14.45 -14.04 0.60
N LEU A 44 -13.73 -15.15 0.45
CA LEU A 44 -13.13 -15.58 -0.81
C LEU A 44 -13.88 -16.79 -1.36
N SER A 45 -14.64 -16.61 -2.43
CA SER A 45 -15.23 -17.69 -3.23
C SER A 45 -14.24 -18.15 -4.32
N ALA A 46 -14.66 -19.04 -5.21
CA ALA A 46 -13.80 -19.50 -6.31
C ALA A 46 -13.34 -18.36 -7.24
N ASP A 47 -14.23 -17.41 -7.53
CA ASP A 47 -14.05 -16.37 -8.55
C ASP A 47 -14.18 -14.93 -8.02
N GLN A 48 -14.66 -14.75 -6.78
CA GLN A 48 -14.91 -13.44 -6.18
C GLN A 48 -14.32 -13.30 -4.78
N VAL A 49 -14.05 -12.06 -4.42
CA VAL A 49 -13.71 -11.63 -3.06
C VAL A 49 -14.70 -10.57 -2.65
N ILE A 50 -15.27 -10.71 -1.46
CA ILE A 50 -16.12 -9.71 -0.82
C ILE A 50 -15.35 -9.13 0.36
N LYS A 51 -15.06 -7.83 0.33
CA LYS A 51 -14.32 -7.11 1.37
C LYS A 51 -15.29 -6.25 2.18
N LEU A 52 -15.38 -6.55 3.47
CA LEU A 52 -16.17 -5.80 4.46
C LEU A 52 -15.23 -5.05 5.39
N LYS A 53 -15.38 -3.72 5.49
CA LYS A 53 -14.54 -2.89 6.37
C LYS A 53 -14.94 -3.07 7.83
N LYS A 54 -13.96 -3.20 8.71
CA LYS A 54 -14.20 -3.32 10.15
C LYS A 54 -14.67 -2.00 10.75
N ALA A 55 -15.55 -2.06 11.74
CA ALA A 55 -15.89 -0.95 12.60
C ALA A 55 -14.67 -0.55 13.45
N LEU A 56 -13.95 0.47 13.01
CA LEU A 56 -12.69 0.94 13.59
C LEU A 56 -12.68 2.47 13.65
N HIS A 57 -11.95 3.01 14.63
CA HIS A 57 -11.66 4.43 14.72
C HIS A 57 -10.24 4.63 15.25
N TYR A 58 -9.36 5.13 14.38
CA TYR A 58 -7.98 5.52 14.69
C TYR A 58 -7.80 7.01 14.38
N SER A 59 -6.71 7.61 14.87
CA SER A 59 -6.40 9.03 14.62
C SER A 59 -6.27 9.40 13.13
N TYR A 60 -6.07 8.41 12.26
CA TYR A 60 -5.89 8.55 10.82
C TYR A 60 -6.97 7.82 10.00
N LEU A 61 -7.99 7.24 10.66
CA LEU A 61 -8.98 6.38 10.02
C LEU A 61 -10.32 6.39 10.76
N ASP A 62 -11.42 6.73 10.08
CA ASP A 62 -12.76 6.64 10.67
C ASP A 62 -13.68 5.72 9.89
N TYR A 63 -13.88 4.51 10.41
CA TYR A 63 -14.85 3.51 9.95
C TYR A 63 -15.94 3.23 11.00
N SER A 64 -16.19 4.18 11.90
CA SER A 64 -17.08 3.99 13.06
C SER A 64 -18.56 3.88 12.69
N THR A 65 -18.98 4.43 11.55
CA THR A 65 -20.37 4.36 11.07
C THR A 65 -20.49 3.57 9.76
N VAL A 66 -21.69 3.06 9.48
CA VAL A 66 -21.99 2.38 8.20
C VAL A 66 -21.78 3.33 7.03
N GLU A 67 -22.17 4.60 7.18
CA GLU A 67 -22.01 5.65 6.17
C GLU A 67 -20.53 5.95 5.90
N ALA A 68 -19.69 5.99 6.94
CA ALA A 68 -18.25 6.18 6.78
C ALA A 68 -17.62 5.01 6.03
N ARG A 69 -17.99 3.77 6.36
CA ARG A 69 -17.54 2.57 5.65
C ARG A 69 -18.03 2.55 4.20
N TYR A 70 -19.26 2.96 3.93
CA TYR A 70 -19.80 3.07 2.58
C TYR A 70 -18.98 4.04 1.71
N ARG A 71 -18.73 5.27 2.20
CA ARG A 71 -17.89 6.26 1.50
C ARG A 71 -16.49 5.73 1.22
N GLN A 72 -15.94 4.95 2.15
CA GLN A 72 -14.64 4.35 1.95
C GLN A 72 -14.67 3.20 0.92
N CYS A 73 -15.70 2.35 0.91
CA CYS A 73 -15.88 1.34 -0.14
C CYS A 73 -15.94 2.00 -1.52
N GLN A 74 -16.65 3.13 -1.66
CA GLN A 74 -16.69 3.89 -2.90
C GLN A 74 -15.31 4.44 -3.29
N THR A 75 -14.58 4.99 -2.31
CA THR A 75 -13.22 5.51 -2.52
C THR A 75 -12.25 4.41 -2.94
N GLU A 76 -12.32 3.24 -2.30
CA GLU A 76 -11.48 2.08 -2.63
C GLU A 76 -11.74 1.59 -4.06
N VAL A 77 -13.02 1.43 -4.46
CA VAL A 77 -13.37 1.05 -5.83
C VAL A 77 -12.88 2.09 -6.83
N ARG A 78 -13.08 3.38 -6.56
CA ARG A 78 -12.63 4.48 -7.43
C ARG A 78 -11.11 4.44 -7.63
N LEU A 79 -10.36 4.33 -6.54
CA LEU A 79 -8.89 4.41 -6.57
C LEU A 79 -8.28 3.19 -7.26
N ASN A 80 -8.74 1.99 -6.92
CA ASN A 80 -8.14 0.76 -7.42
C ASN A 80 -8.52 0.44 -8.87
N ARG A 81 -9.68 0.88 -9.35
CA ARG A 81 -10.04 0.71 -10.78
C ARG A 81 -9.07 1.38 -11.75
N ARG A 82 -8.25 2.32 -11.29
CA ARG A 82 -7.22 2.98 -12.12
C ARG A 82 -6.11 2.02 -12.56
N LEU A 83 -5.78 1.02 -11.75
CA LEU A 83 -4.75 0.00 -12.03
C LEU A 83 -5.31 -1.43 -12.08
N ALA A 84 -6.58 -1.63 -11.73
CA ALA A 84 -7.24 -2.92 -11.71
C ALA A 84 -8.74 -2.81 -12.04
N PRO A 85 -9.10 -2.24 -13.22
CA PRO A 85 -10.48 -1.88 -13.57
C PRO A 85 -11.45 -3.06 -13.50
N ASP A 86 -11.01 -4.23 -13.97
CA ASP A 86 -11.86 -5.41 -14.01
C ASP A 86 -11.74 -6.29 -12.75
N VAL A 87 -10.88 -5.91 -11.80
CA VAL A 87 -10.76 -6.58 -10.49
C VAL A 87 -11.74 -5.97 -9.51
N TYR A 88 -11.86 -4.64 -9.45
CA TYR A 88 -12.78 -3.96 -8.53
C TYR A 88 -14.15 -3.76 -9.18
N LEU A 89 -15.07 -4.68 -8.90
CA LEU A 89 -16.33 -4.82 -9.63
C LEU A 89 -17.39 -3.80 -9.24
N ALA A 90 -17.65 -3.60 -7.94
CA ALA A 90 -18.65 -2.65 -7.45
C ALA A 90 -18.59 -2.48 -5.93
N VAL A 91 -19.29 -1.48 -5.41
CA VAL A 91 -19.79 -1.49 -4.03
C VAL A 91 -21.17 -2.16 -4.03
N SER A 92 -21.44 -3.01 -3.04
CA SER A 92 -22.75 -3.66 -2.87
C SER A 92 -23.23 -3.55 -1.44
N SER A 93 -24.55 -3.46 -1.26
CA SER A 93 -25.18 -3.47 0.05
C SER A 93 -25.31 -4.89 0.58
N VAL A 94 -25.10 -5.06 1.87
CA VAL A 94 -25.55 -6.23 2.62
C VAL A 94 -26.99 -5.96 3.03
N MET A 95 -27.91 -6.73 2.45
CA MET A 95 -29.34 -6.61 2.68
C MET A 95 -29.76 -7.55 3.79
N GLN A 96 -30.60 -7.06 4.70
CA GLN A 96 -31.28 -7.85 5.71
C GLN A 96 -32.76 -7.95 5.37
N ASP A 97 -33.27 -9.16 5.20
CA ASP A 97 -34.70 -9.41 4.98
C ASP A 97 -35.52 -9.36 6.28
N GLU A 98 -36.84 -9.47 6.18
CA GLU A 98 -37.76 -9.45 7.32
C GLU A 98 -37.53 -10.60 8.32
N ARG A 99 -36.87 -11.70 7.88
CA ARG A 99 -36.52 -12.85 8.71
C ARG A 99 -35.12 -12.72 9.33
N GLY A 100 -34.42 -11.62 9.06
CA GLY A 100 -33.07 -11.36 9.53
C GLY A 100 -31.96 -12.05 8.73
N ALA A 101 -32.28 -12.70 7.60
CA ALA A 101 -31.28 -13.33 6.75
C ALA A 101 -30.50 -12.28 5.95
N LEU A 102 -29.21 -12.54 5.74
CA LEU A 102 -28.28 -11.62 5.09
C LEU A 102 -27.93 -12.08 3.68
N THR A 103 -28.08 -11.18 2.72
CA THR A 103 -27.81 -11.41 1.29
C THR A 103 -27.10 -10.19 0.68
N LEU A 104 -26.49 -10.36 -0.50
CA LEU A 104 -25.93 -9.25 -1.27
C LEU A 104 -26.87 -8.72 -2.36
N HIS A 105 -28.01 -9.39 -2.54
CA HIS A 105 -28.98 -9.15 -3.60
C HIS A 105 -30.39 -9.47 -3.10
N GLY A 106 -31.39 -8.75 -3.61
CA GLY A 106 -32.79 -8.98 -3.26
C GLY A 106 -33.37 -7.90 -2.34
N PRO A 107 -34.65 -8.03 -1.95
CA PRO A 107 -35.35 -7.06 -1.12
C PRO A 107 -34.83 -7.10 0.33
N GLY A 108 -34.93 -5.96 1.02
CA GLY A 108 -34.56 -5.84 2.44
C GLY A 108 -34.05 -4.45 2.78
N THR A 109 -33.56 -4.30 4.01
CA THR A 109 -32.90 -3.07 4.49
C THR A 109 -31.39 -3.22 4.34
N ALA A 110 -30.72 -2.21 3.79
CA ALA A 110 -29.26 -2.18 3.73
C ALA A 110 -28.69 -1.95 5.14
N VAL A 111 -27.92 -2.92 5.65
CA VAL A 111 -27.34 -2.88 7.01
C VAL A 111 -25.82 -2.69 7.01
N GLU A 112 -25.16 -2.93 5.89
CA GLU A 112 -23.71 -2.73 5.71
C GLU A 112 -23.38 -2.61 4.20
N TYR A 113 -22.14 -2.21 3.89
CA TYR A 113 -21.65 -2.16 2.51
C TYR A 113 -20.31 -2.90 2.35
N VAL A 114 -20.15 -3.53 1.19
CA VAL A 114 -18.96 -4.32 0.85
C VAL A 114 -18.40 -3.91 -0.51
N VAL A 115 -17.09 -4.09 -0.68
CA VAL A 115 -16.43 -4.04 -1.99
C VAL A 115 -16.49 -5.44 -2.58
N ARG A 116 -17.01 -5.57 -3.81
CA ARG A 116 -16.97 -6.80 -4.59
C ARG A 116 -15.82 -6.76 -5.57
N MET A 117 -15.04 -7.82 -5.56
CA MET A 117 -13.83 -7.96 -6.36
C MET A 117 -13.81 -9.30 -7.07
N ARG A 118 -13.12 -9.37 -8.21
CA ARG A 118 -12.70 -10.66 -8.79
C ARG A 118 -11.57 -11.24 -7.97
N ARG A 119 -11.59 -12.55 -7.73
CA ARG A 119 -10.46 -13.26 -7.14
C ARG A 119 -9.34 -13.38 -8.16
N LEU A 120 -8.14 -12.95 -7.78
CA LEU A 120 -6.93 -13.15 -8.57
C LEU A 120 -6.23 -14.43 -8.12
N ALA A 121 -5.61 -15.14 -9.06
CA ALA A 121 -4.90 -16.37 -8.73
C ALA A 121 -3.60 -16.04 -8.00
N GLU A 122 -3.33 -16.74 -6.90
CA GLU A 122 -2.08 -16.56 -6.13
C GLU A 122 -0.84 -16.78 -7.00
N THR A 123 -0.90 -17.71 -7.96
CA THR A 123 0.18 -17.97 -8.91
C THR A 123 0.47 -16.81 -9.88
N GLN A 124 -0.34 -15.75 -9.88
CA GLN A 124 -0.10 -14.53 -10.63
C GLN A 124 0.53 -13.43 -9.76
N ASN A 125 0.53 -13.58 -8.44
CA ASN A 125 1.02 -12.55 -7.52
C ASN A 125 2.55 -12.35 -7.66
N PHE A 126 3.00 -11.11 -7.68
CA PHE A 126 4.41 -10.79 -7.86
C PHE A 126 5.25 -11.31 -6.69
N ASP A 127 4.81 -11.17 -5.43
CA ASP A 127 5.53 -11.75 -4.29
C ASP A 127 5.65 -13.27 -4.39
N TRP A 128 4.60 -13.96 -4.85
CA TRP A 128 4.67 -15.40 -5.15
C TRP A 128 5.74 -15.69 -6.23
N HIS A 129 5.78 -14.92 -7.33
CA HIS A 129 6.80 -15.08 -8.36
C HIS A 129 8.23 -14.79 -7.86
N LEU A 130 8.42 -13.84 -6.94
CA LEU A 130 9.70 -13.56 -6.28
C LEU A 130 10.16 -14.80 -5.50
N GLN A 131 9.30 -15.31 -4.61
CA GLN A 131 9.60 -16.46 -3.77
C GLN A 131 9.90 -17.73 -4.60
N GLN A 132 9.13 -17.94 -5.67
CA GLN A 132 9.31 -19.09 -6.57
C GLN A 132 10.42 -18.89 -7.61
N ARG A 133 11.05 -17.71 -7.66
CA ARG A 133 12.06 -17.33 -8.67
C ARG A 133 11.56 -17.50 -10.11
N LYS A 134 10.28 -17.17 -10.36
CA LYS A 134 9.58 -17.34 -11.64
C LYS A 134 9.36 -16.02 -12.39
N LEU A 135 10.03 -14.95 -11.98
CA LEU A 135 9.94 -13.67 -12.68
C LEU A 135 10.68 -13.73 -14.01
N THR A 136 10.10 -13.12 -15.03
CA THR A 136 10.71 -13.01 -16.35
C THR A 136 11.01 -11.55 -16.70
N PRO A 137 12.05 -11.27 -17.49
CA PRO A 137 12.34 -9.94 -18.00
C PRO A 137 11.12 -9.29 -18.70
N LYS A 138 10.34 -10.08 -19.45
CA LYS A 138 9.14 -9.62 -20.14
C LYS A 138 8.03 -9.18 -19.18
N ALA A 139 7.83 -9.89 -18.07
CA ALA A 139 6.83 -9.52 -17.07
C ALA A 139 7.18 -8.18 -16.41
N ILE A 140 8.46 -7.96 -16.10
CA ILE A 140 8.93 -6.69 -15.53
C ILE A 140 8.82 -5.54 -16.54
N ASP A 141 9.15 -5.77 -17.82
CA ASP A 141 8.95 -4.77 -18.88
C ASP A 141 7.48 -4.36 -18.97
N SER A 142 6.57 -5.34 -18.98
CA SER A 142 5.13 -5.07 -19.05
C SER A 142 4.64 -4.28 -17.84
N LEU A 143 5.12 -4.59 -16.63
CA LEU A 143 4.76 -3.86 -15.42
C LEU A 143 5.26 -2.42 -15.48
N ALA A 144 6.51 -2.21 -15.89
CA ALA A 144 7.08 -0.87 -16.04
C ALA A 144 6.27 -0.01 -17.02
N THR A 145 5.86 -0.58 -18.16
CA THR A 145 5.00 0.11 -19.14
C THR A 145 3.61 0.43 -18.59
N THR A 146 2.99 -0.47 -17.82
CA THR A 146 1.70 -0.20 -17.18
C THR A 146 1.82 0.95 -16.18
N LEU A 147 2.85 0.94 -15.32
CA LEU A 147 3.06 1.99 -14.32
C LEU A 147 3.36 3.34 -14.98
N ALA A 148 4.26 3.38 -15.98
CA ALA A 148 4.57 4.60 -16.72
C ALA A 148 3.30 5.23 -17.32
N ARG A 149 2.46 4.42 -17.98
CA ARG A 149 1.18 4.89 -18.53
C ARG A 149 0.23 5.41 -17.47
N PHE A 150 0.14 4.71 -16.33
CA PHE A 150 -0.69 5.14 -15.21
C PHE A 150 -0.24 6.50 -14.68
N HIS A 151 1.05 6.67 -14.42
CA HIS A 151 1.59 7.92 -13.86
C HIS A 151 1.48 9.09 -14.84
N GLU A 152 1.78 8.90 -16.14
CA GLU A 152 1.65 9.97 -17.15
C GLU A 152 0.21 10.43 -17.39
N GLN A 153 -0.79 9.60 -17.07
CA GLN A 153 -2.21 9.96 -17.19
C GLN A 153 -2.75 10.70 -15.97
N LEU A 154 -2.03 10.70 -14.84
CA LEU A 154 -2.48 11.40 -13.64
C LEU A 154 -2.19 12.90 -13.77
N PRO A 155 -3.13 13.77 -13.35
CA PRO A 155 -2.85 15.19 -13.27
C PRO A 155 -1.84 15.46 -12.16
N GLY A 156 -0.85 16.32 -12.46
CA GLY A 156 0.03 16.88 -11.46
C GLY A 156 -0.76 17.70 -10.42
N LEU A 157 -0.42 17.53 -9.15
CA LEU A 157 -1.03 18.22 -8.03
C LEU A 157 -0.32 19.56 -7.80
N ALA A 158 -1.11 20.63 -7.71
CA ALA A 158 -0.60 21.96 -7.40
C ALA A 158 -0.15 22.02 -5.93
N LEU A 159 1.16 21.97 -5.72
CA LEU A 159 1.82 22.14 -4.44
C LEU A 159 2.77 23.33 -4.51
N ASP A 160 3.09 23.90 -3.36
CA ASP A 160 4.20 24.85 -3.26
C ASP A 160 5.53 24.07 -3.33
N PRO A 161 6.42 24.38 -4.29
CA PRO A 161 7.69 23.66 -4.45
C PRO A 161 8.59 23.70 -3.21
N THR A 162 8.63 24.83 -2.51
CA THR A 162 9.44 24.99 -1.30
C THR A 162 8.89 24.12 -0.16
N PHE A 163 7.58 24.18 0.10
CA PHE A 163 6.95 23.34 1.13
C PHE A 163 7.04 21.85 0.82
N TYR A 164 7.07 21.46 -0.45
CA TYR A 164 7.30 20.07 -0.83
C TYR A 164 8.69 19.58 -0.37
N VAL A 165 9.76 20.32 -0.70
CA VAL A 165 11.13 19.97 -0.31
C VAL A 165 11.31 20.02 1.20
N GLU A 166 10.81 21.06 1.87
CA GLU A 166 10.82 21.15 3.33
C GLU A 166 10.08 19.98 3.98
N GLY A 167 8.96 19.55 3.37
CA GLY A 167 8.21 18.38 3.81
C GLY A 167 9.01 17.07 3.71
N LEU A 168 9.86 16.90 2.70
CA LEU A 168 10.76 15.74 2.60
C LEU A 168 11.85 15.80 3.68
N ARG A 169 12.49 16.96 3.85
CA ARG A 169 13.52 17.16 4.89
C ARG A 169 12.96 16.90 6.30
N ARG A 170 11.76 17.41 6.58
CA ARG A 170 11.07 17.18 7.86
C ARG A 170 10.80 15.69 8.09
N ARG A 171 10.33 14.96 7.07
CA ARG A 171 10.10 13.51 7.15
C ARG A 171 11.39 12.75 7.45
N ILE A 172 12.50 13.08 6.79
CA ILE A 172 13.81 12.50 7.10
C ILE A 172 14.17 12.72 8.57
N SER A 173 14.00 13.94 9.09
CA SER A 173 14.28 14.24 10.49
C SER A 173 13.34 13.51 11.47
N GLU A 174 12.04 13.45 11.17
CA GLU A 174 11.04 12.72 11.98
C GLU A 174 11.36 11.21 12.05
N ASP A 175 11.67 10.58 10.91
CA ASP A 175 12.04 9.17 10.82
C ASP A 175 13.33 8.89 11.61
N THR A 176 14.33 9.76 11.45
CA THR A 176 15.61 9.68 12.17
C THR A 176 15.42 9.76 13.67
N ASN A 177 14.58 10.68 14.17
CA ASN A 177 14.36 10.85 15.59
C ASN A 177 13.81 9.58 16.24
N ILE A 178 12.83 8.94 15.59
CA ILE A 178 12.21 7.71 16.08
C ILE A 178 13.19 6.54 16.01
N LEU A 179 13.87 6.38 14.87
CA LEU A 179 14.84 5.29 14.67
C LEU A 179 16.06 5.39 15.60
N ALA A 180 16.43 6.60 16.02
CA ALA A 180 17.55 6.85 16.93
C ALA A 180 17.17 6.74 18.43
N GLU A 181 15.92 6.41 18.76
CA GLU A 181 15.50 6.15 20.14
C GLU A 181 16.22 4.91 20.70
N ARG A 182 16.72 5.01 21.94
CA ARG A 182 17.47 3.91 22.58
C ARG A 182 16.62 2.65 22.80
N GLY A 183 15.30 2.78 22.89
CA GLY A 183 14.39 1.69 23.22
C GLY A 183 14.33 0.57 22.16
N TYR A 184 14.67 0.87 20.91
CA TYR A 184 14.52 -0.08 19.80
C TYR A 184 15.77 -0.92 19.51
N GLY A 185 16.93 -0.58 20.08
CA GLY A 185 18.16 -1.36 19.91
C GLY A 185 18.80 -1.26 18.51
N LEU A 186 18.48 -0.24 17.73
CA LEU A 186 19.09 0.03 16.42
C LEU A 186 20.43 0.76 16.55
N ASP A 187 21.31 0.63 15.56
CA ASP A 187 22.56 1.39 15.49
C ASP A 187 22.29 2.87 15.21
N ARG A 188 22.30 3.66 16.29
CA ARG A 188 22.06 5.11 16.25
C ARG A 188 23.12 5.87 15.45
N HIS A 189 24.34 5.36 15.36
CA HIS A 189 25.39 6.01 14.56
C HIS A 189 25.08 5.85 13.08
N LEU A 190 24.76 4.61 12.66
CA LEU A 190 24.35 4.33 11.29
C LEU A 190 23.11 5.15 10.88
N VAL A 191 22.06 5.18 11.72
CA VAL A 191 20.84 5.97 11.46
C VAL A 191 21.18 7.44 11.21
N LYS A 192 22.06 8.03 12.03
CA LYS A 192 22.50 9.43 11.87
C LYS A 192 23.36 9.67 10.63
N GLN A 193 24.22 8.71 10.27
CA GLN A 193 25.01 8.80 9.04
C GLN A 193 24.13 8.80 7.79
N ILE A 194 23.16 7.89 7.73
CA ILE A 194 22.16 7.83 6.63
C ILE A 194 21.38 9.15 6.58
N ALA A 195 20.89 9.64 7.72
CA ALA A 195 20.15 10.90 7.78
C ALA A 195 20.98 12.10 7.32
N ALA A 196 22.26 12.18 7.69
CA ALA A 196 23.16 13.24 7.24
C ALA A 196 23.38 13.19 5.73
N ALA A 197 23.59 12.00 5.15
CA ALA A 197 23.70 11.82 3.71
C ALA A 197 22.41 12.21 2.98
N LEU A 198 21.25 11.78 3.48
CA LEU A 198 19.95 12.16 2.94
C LEU A 198 19.71 13.68 2.97
N HIS A 199 20.09 14.36 4.06
CA HIS A 199 19.99 15.82 4.14
C HIS A 199 20.94 16.53 3.17
N SER A 200 22.15 16.01 2.96
CA SER A 200 23.08 16.52 1.95
C SER A 200 22.52 16.35 0.54
N ILE A 201 22.09 15.14 0.18
CA ILE A 201 21.51 14.86 -1.14
C ILE A 201 20.23 15.68 -1.37
N ALA A 202 19.38 15.86 -0.35
CA ALA A 202 18.20 16.72 -0.44
C ALA A 202 18.55 18.22 -0.58
N HIS A 203 19.75 18.64 -0.20
CA HIS A 203 20.25 19.98 -0.48
C HIS A 203 20.73 20.08 -1.93
N ASP A 204 21.52 19.11 -2.38
CA ASP A 204 22.06 19.07 -3.75
C ASP A 204 20.94 18.92 -4.81
N LEU A 205 19.89 18.15 -4.50
CA LEU A 205 18.72 17.94 -5.35
C LEU A 205 17.61 18.98 -5.17
N GLU A 206 17.81 20.05 -4.39
CA GLU A 206 16.72 20.99 -4.05
C GLU A 206 16.02 21.56 -5.30
N HIS A 207 16.80 22.04 -6.27
CA HIS A 207 16.26 22.56 -7.52
C HIS A 207 15.48 21.48 -8.29
N THR A 208 16.05 20.28 -8.43
CA THR A 208 15.43 19.15 -9.10
C THR A 208 14.10 18.79 -8.44
N LEU A 209 14.05 18.70 -7.12
CA LEU A 209 12.81 18.38 -6.39
C LEU A 209 11.74 19.46 -6.57
N GLN A 210 12.12 20.73 -6.66
CA GLN A 210 11.19 21.84 -6.94
C GLN A 210 10.69 21.81 -8.39
N GLU A 211 11.57 21.56 -9.36
CA GLU A 211 11.20 21.42 -10.78
C GLU A 211 10.20 20.30 -11.00
N ARG A 212 10.32 19.20 -10.24
CA ARG A 212 9.37 18.08 -10.31
C ARG A 212 7.95 18.49 -9.93
N VAL A 213 7.80 19.40 -8.97
CA VAL A 213 6.48 20.00 -8.64
C VAL A 213 5.96 20.82 -9.82
N GLY A 214 6.80 21.70 -10.38
CA GLY A 214 6.43 22.53 -11.53
C GLY A 214 6.12 21.73 -12.81
N ALA A 215 6.77 20.58 -12.98
CA ALA A 215 6.58 19.66 -14.09
C ALA A 215 5.44 18.65 -13.87
N GLY A 216 4.64 18.81 -12.79
CA GLY A 216 3.48 17.98 -12.52
C GLY A 216 3.79 16.53 -12.15
N GLN A 217 4.99 16.24 -11.63
CA GLN A 217 5.42 14.88 -11.29
C GLN A 217 4.88 14.40 -9.93
N ILE A 218 4.30 15.29 -9.13
CA ILE A 218 3.63 14.94 -7.88
C ILE A 218 2.16 14.64 -8.17
N VAL A 219 1.74 13.41 -7.93
CA VAL A 219 0.44 12.87 -8.37
C VAL A 219 -0.32 12.20 -7.21
N GLU A 220 -1.62 11.96 -7.37
CA GLU A 220 -2.38 11.05 -6.50
C GLU A 220 -2.13 9.60 -6.94
N GLY A 221 -0.98 9.03 -6.57
CA GLY A 221 -0.53 7.69 -6.96
C GLY A 221 -1.28 6.53 -6.28
N HIS A 222 -0.63 5.36 -6.21
CA HIS A 222 -1.10 4.18 -5.47
C HIS A 222 -0.91 4.35 -3.94
N GLY A 223 0.21 4.93 -3.51
CA GLY A 223 0.55 5.22 -2.11
C GLY A 223 1.20 4.06 -1.34
N ASP A 224 1.06 2.82 -1.81
CA ASP A 224 1.68 1.63 -1.21
C ASP A 224 1.98 0.52 -2.24
N LEU A 225 2.73 0.87 -3.30
CA LEU A 225 2.98 -0.04 -4.41
C LEU A 225 4.08 -1.06 -4.07
N ARG A 226 3.67 -2.27 -3.67
CA ARG A 226 4.57 -3.36 -3.23
C ARG A 226 4.31 -4.67 -4.00
N PRO A 227 5.27 -5.61 -4.02
CA PRO A 227 5.10 -6.87 -4.76
C PRO A 227 3.85 -7.67 -4.36
N GLU A 228 3.47 -7.67 -3.08
CA GLU A 228 2.27 -8.36 -2.60
C GLU A 228 0.95 -7.82 -3.20
N HIS A 229 0.98 -6.58 -3.70
CA HIS A 229 -0.17 -5.88 -4.29
C HIS A 229 -0.24 -5.98 -5.81
N ILE A 230 0.73 -6.62 -6.47
CA ILE A 230 0.84 -6.65 -7.93
C ILE A 230 0.59 -8.07 -8.45
N TYR A 231 -0.16 -8.18 -9.54
CA TYR A 231 -0.47 -9.45 -10.19
C TYR A 231 -0.16 -9.39 -11.68
N PHE A 232 0.60 -10.37 -12.17
CA PHE A 232 0.94 -10.54 -13.58
C PHE A 232 -0.19 -11.21 -14.35
N THR A 233 -1.26 -10.45 -14.59
CA THR A 233 -2.27 -10.81 -15.60
C THR A 233 -1.76 -10.42 -17.01
N PRO A 234 -2.49 -10.70 -18.12
CA PRO A 234 -2.07 -10.27 -19.46
C PRO A 234 -1.69 -8.78 -19.54
N GLU A 235 -2.38 -7.94 -18.77
CA GLU A 235 -1.92 -6.60 -18.40
C GLU A 235 -1.72 -6.56 -16.87
N PRO A 236 -0.50 -6.28 -16.36
CA PRO A 236 -0.27 -6.28 -14.92
C PRO A 236 -1.23 -5.34 -14.19
N VAL A 237 -1.76 -5.78 -13.05
CA VAL A 237 -2.67 -4.98 -12.22
C VAL A 237 -2.07 -4.77 -10.84
N ALA A 238 -2.41 -3.65 -10.21
CA ALA A 238 -2.10 -3.38 -8.81
C ALA A 238 -3.39 -3.14 -8.02
N ILE A 239 -3.46 -3.74 -6.83
CA ILE A 239 -4.60 -3.69 -5.92
C ILE A 239 -4.18 -3.07 -4.58
N ASP A 240 -5.16 -2.76 -3.72
CA ASP A 240 -4.93 -2.20 -2.38
C ASP A 240 -4.24 -0.83 -2.37
N CYS A 241 -4.65 0.04 -3.31
CA CYS A 241 -4.31 1.47 -3.30
C CYS A 241 -4.78 2.12 -2.01
N LEU A 242 -3.88 2.89 -1.37
CA LEU A 242 -4.07 3.45 -0.03
C LEU A 242 -5.28 4.40 0.00
N GLU A 243 -6.40 3.94 0.55
CA GLU A 243 -7.68 4.60 0.35
C GLU A 243 -7.99 5.69 1.40
N PHE A 244 -7.45 5.55 2.61
CA PHE A 244 -7.89 6.32 3.78
C PHE A 244 -7.17 7.65 4.01
N ASN A 245 -6.01 7.88 3.37
CA ASN A 245 -5.28 9.13 3.54
C ASN A 245 -4.72 9.65 2.22
N HIS A 246 -5.29 10.75 1.72
CA HIS A 246 -4.88 11.40 0.48
C HIS A 246 -3.41 11.81 0.51
N SER A 247 -2.91 12.36 1.62
CA SER A 247 -1.53 12.85 1.67
C SER A 247 -0.49 11.73 1.62
N LEU A 248 -0.84 10.51 2.04
CA LEU A 248 0.07 9.34 1.93
C LEU A 248 0.17 8.79 0.51
N ARG A 249 -0.80 9.10 -0.36
CA ARG A 249 -0.77 8.79 -1.80
C ARG A 249 -0.51 10.00 -2.69
N THR A 250 -0.27 11.17 -2.09
CA THR A 250 0.28 12.35 -2.78
C THR A 250 1.80 12.24 -2.75
N LEU A 251 2.39 11.82 -3.87
CA LEU A 251 3.81 11.48 -3.95
C LEU A 251 4.35 11.75 -5.35
N ASP A 252 5.66 11.74 -5.48
CA ASP A 252 6.33 11.77 -6.76
C ASP A 252 6.18 10.43 -7.49
N ALA A 253 5.83 10.43 -8.78
CA ALA A 253 5.70 9.19 -9.54
C ALA A 253 6.97 8.32 -9.50
N VAL A 254 8.16 8.95 -9.50
CA VAL A 254 9.44 8.22 -9.41
C VAL A 254 9.66 7.66 -8.01
N ASP A 255 9.18 8.32 -6.96
CA ASP A 255 9.23 7.83 -5.57
C ASP A 255 8.41 6.54 -5.41
N GLU A 256 7.23 6.46 -6.01
CA GLU A 256 6.39 5.25 -5.97
C GLU A 256 7.02 4.05 -6.69
N VAL A 257 7.65 4.26 -7.85
CA VAL A 257 8.37 3.18 -8.54
C VAL A 257 9.66 2.81 -7.79
N SER A 258 10.31 3.80 -7.17
CA SER A 258 11.49 3.59 -6.33
C SER A 258 11.16 2.72 -5.12
N LEU A 259 10.01 2.92 -4.48
CA LEU A 259 9.51 2.04 -3.42
C LEU A 259 9.42 0.58 -3.89
N LEU A 260 8.78 0.33 -5.03
CA LEU A 260 8.65 -1.03 -5.57
C LEU A 260 10.02 -1.65 -5.92
N ALA A 261 10.90 -0.86 -6.51
CA ALA A 261 12.24 -1.29 -6.88
C ALA A 261 13.08 -1.65 -5.63
N MET A 262 12.99 -0.84 -4.57
CA MET A 262 13.61 -1.12 -3.28
C MET A 262 13.05 -2.41 -2.63
N GLU A 263 11.74 -2.63 -2.67
CA GLU A 263 11.15 -3.85 -2.13
C GLU A 263 11.63 -5.10 -2.89
N CYS A 264 11.88 -5.00 -4.20
CA CYS A 264 12.48 -6.08 -4.97
C CYS A 264 13.93 -6.36 -4.53
N ASP A 265 14.73 -5.31 -4.28
CA ASP A 265 16.10 -5.42 -3.73
C ASP A 265 16.08 -6.08 -2.35
N ARG A 266 15.15 -5.68 -1.47
CA ARG A 266 14.95 -6.31 -0.15
C ARG A 266 14.67 -7.80 -0.26
N CYS A 267 13.91 -8.22 -1.27
CA CYS A 267 13.63 -9.63 -1.55
C CYS A 267 14.78 -10.35 -2.29
N GLY A 268 15.93 -9.70 -2.49
CA GLY A 268 17.12 -10.27 -3.14
C GLY A 268 17.06 -10.31 -4.67
N ALA A 269 16.13 -9.56 -5.27
CA ALA A 269 15.90 -9.54 -6.72
C ALA A 269 16.47 -8.28 -7.38
N ASN A 270 17.77 -8.04 -7.22
CA ASN A 270 18.47 -6.83 -7.71
C ASN A 270 18.28 -6.58 -9.21
N TRP A 271 18.24 -7.64 -10.01
CA TRP A 271 18.01 -7.54 -11.46
C TRP A 271 16.63 -6.98 -11.80
N VAL A 272 15.63 -7.20 -10.92
CA VAL A 272 14.27 -6.67 -11.08
C VAL A 272 14.28 -5.18 -10.81
N ARG A 273 14.94 -4.72 -9.73
CA ARG A 273 15.13 -3.29 -9.43
C ARG A 273 15.71 -2.54 -10.63
N GLU A 274 16.85 -3.01 -11.15
CA GLU A 274 17.56 -2.38 -12.27
C GLU A 274 16.73 -2.36 -13.55
N ARG A 275 16.04 -3.47 -13.84
CA ARG A 275 15.20 -3.57 -15.02
C ARG A 275 13.95 -2.70 -14.91
N LEU A 276 13.26 -2.73 -13.78
CA LEU A 276 12.05 -1.96 -13.52
C LEU A 276 12.31 -0.45 -13.68
N LEU A 277 13.33 0.08 -12.97
CA LEU A 277 13.66 1.51 -13.03
C LEU A 277 14.04 1.94 -14.44
N ARG A 278 14.93 1.19 -15.10
CA ARG A 278 15.34 1.51 -16.48
C ARG A 278 14.16 1.53 -17.44
N ARG A 279 13.31 0.50 -17.41
CA ARG A 279 12.16 0.41 -18.33
C ARG A 279 11.10 1.46 -18.05
N TYR A 280 10.92 1.81 -16.78
CA TYR A 280 10.01 2.88 -16.40
C TYR A 280 10.53 4.22 -16.96
N VAL A 281 11.80 4.56 -16.72
CA VAL A 281 12.43 5.80 -17.23
C VAL A 281 12.49 5.86 -18.77
N GLU A 282 12.68 4.72 -19.44
CA GLU A 282 12.58 4.63 -20.91
C GLU A 282 11.18 4.96 -21.42
N ALA A 283 10.14 4.65 -20.65
CA ALA A 283 8.73 4.78 -21.05
C ALA A 283 8.09 6.13 -20.73
N ILE A 284 8.61 6.89 -19.76
CA ILE A 284 8.08 8.21 -19.38
C ILE A 284 8.81 9.36 -20.09
N GLN A 285 8.18 10.54 -20.19
CA GLN A 285 8.84 11.76 -20.70
C GLN A 285 9.91 12.31 -19.74
N ASP A 286 9.65 12.26 -18.43
CA ASP A 286 10.58 12.66 -17.39
C ASP A 286 11.84 11.76 -17.39
N LYS A 287 13.00 12.32 -17.05
CA LYS A 287 14.29 11.63 -17.07
C LYS A 287 14.98 11.80 -15.72
N PRO A 288 14.48 11.13 -14.66
CA PRO A 288 15.07 11.23 -13.33
C PRO A 288 16.51 10.69 -13.33
N SER A 289 17.38 11.32 -12.56
CA SER A 289 18.73 10.81 -12.34
C SER A 289 18.72 9.54 -11.49
N GLU A 290 19.79 8.75 -11.59
CA GLU A 290 19.98 7.60 -10.69
C GLU A 290 20.07 8.06 -9.23
N GLU A 291 20.71 9.19 -8.98
CA GLU A 291 20.82 9.80 -7.64
C GLU A 291 19.45 10.12 -7.04
N LEU A 292 18.51 10.68 -7.82
CA LEU A 292 17.14 10.93 -7.36
C LEU A 292 16.40 9.64 -7.02
N CYS A 293 16.56 8.59 -7.84
CA CYS A 293 15.97 7.28 -7.56
C CYS A 293 16.54 6.69 -6.25
N CYS A 294 17.87 6.74 -6.08
CA CYS A 294 18.55 6.29 -4.85
C CYS A 294 18.12 7.09 -3.63
N PHE A 295 17.95 8.40 -3.76
CA PHE A 295 17.43 9.27 -2.71
C PHE A 295 16.03 8.83 -2.25
N PHE A 296 15.10 8.62 -3.20
CA PHE A 296 13.74 8.15 -2.85
C PHE A 296 13.77 6.74 -2.25
N MET A 297 14.54 5.81 -2.80
CA MET A 297 14.69 4.46 -2.23
C MET A 297 15.21 4.52 -0.78
N ALA A 298 16.19 5.36 -0.47
CA ALA A 298 16.69 5.52 0.89
C ALA A 298 15.69 6.20 1.85
N CYS A 299 14.96 7.22 1.38
CA CYS A 299 13.87 7.83 2.16
C CYS A 299 12.79 6.79 2.51
N ARG A 300 12.40 5.97 1.53
CA ARG A 300 11.43 4.88 1.75
C ARG A 300 11.98 3.83 2.69
N ALA A 301 13.25 3.45 2.56
CA ALA A 301 13.88 2.51 3.48
C ALA A 301 13.85 3.04 4.94
N MET A 302 14.14 4.33 5.17
CA MET A 302 14.01 4.95 6.51
C MET A 302 12.57 4.89 7.03
N LEU A 303 11.59 5.23 6.19
CA LEU A 303 10.17 5.14 6.56
C LEU A 303 9.78 3.71 6.94
N TRP A 304 10.17 2.71 6.16
CA TRP A 304 9.83 1.31 6.42
C TRP A 304 10.54 0.74 7.64
N ALA A 305 11.78 1.16 7.91
CA ALA A 305 12.46 0.87 9.17
C ALA A 305 11.66 1.42 10.36
N LYS A 306 11.17 2.66 10.25
CA LYS A 306 10.33 3.28 11.29
C LYS A 306 9.03 2.51 11.49
N LEU A 307 8.36 2.10 10.41
CA LEU A 307 7.12 1.32 10.51
C LEU A 307 7.34 -0.02 11.21
N ALA A 308 8.44 -0.72 10.91
CA ALA A 308 8.81 -1.96 11.61
C ALA A 308 9.01 -1.72 13.11
N VAL A 309 9.67 -0.63 13.48
CA VAL A 309 9.83 -0.22 14.88
C VAL A 309 8.50 0.14 15.56
N TRP A 310 7.58 0.81 14.87
CA TRP A 310 6.25 1.11 15.42
C TRP A 310 5.39 -0.14 15.64
N HIS A 311 5.60 -1.21 14.87
CA HIS A 311 4.97 -2.50 15.16
C HIS A 311 5.40 -3.05 16.53
N LEU A 312 6.67 -2.88 16.91
CA LEU A 312 7.16 -3.24 18.25
C LEU A 312 6.47 -2.44 19.34
N ALA A 313 6.35 -1.12 19.17
CA ALA A 313 5.76 -0.25 20.19
C ALA A 313 4.28 -0.60 20.47
N ARG A 314 3.57 -1.14 19.47
CA ARG A 314 2.16 -1.54 19.59
C ARG A 314 1.99 -2.95 20.16
N ASN A 315 2.95 -3.85 19.94
CA ASN A 315 2.89 -5.25 20.37
C ASN A 315 4.25 -5.74 20.91
N PRO A 316 4.73 -5.18 22.04
CA PRO A 316 6.12 -5.37 22.48
C PRO A 316 6.48 -6.81 22.84
N GLU A 317 5.49 -7.64 23.15
CA GLU A 317 5.68 -9.05 23.52
C GLU A 317 5.66 -10.03 22.34
N HIS A 318 5.30 -9.58 21.14
CA HIS A 318 5.21 -10.43 19.95
C HIS A 318 6.28 -10.07 18.91
N ASP A 319 6.99 -11.08 18.41
CA ASP A 319 7.84 -10.98 17.22
C ASP A 319 8.95 -9.89 17.31
N ARG A 320 9.49 -9.62 18.51
CA ARG A 320 10.46 -8.53 18.71
C ARG A 320 11.65 -8.61 17.75
N ASP A 321 12.32 -9.75 17.71
CA ASP A 321 13.52 -9.94 16.88
C ASP A 321 13.20 -9.83 15.39
N LYS A 322 12.02 -10.29 14.96
CA LYS A 322 11.56 -10.18 13.56
C LYS A 322 11.47 -8.73 13.12
N TRP A 323 10.86 -7.86 13.93
CA TRP A 323 10.69 -6.44 13.57
C TRP A 323 11.99 -5.64 13.69
N ILE A 324 12.86 -5.97 14.65
CA ILE A 324 14.20 -5.38 14.72
C ILE A 324 15.03 -5.79 13.49
N ASN A 325 15.01 -7.06 13.12
CA ASN A 325 15.71 -7.55 11.92
C ASN A 325 15.16 -6.87 10.66
N ARG A 326 13.83 -6.73 10.54
CA ARG A 326 13.23 -6.00 9.42
C ARG A 326 13.66 -4.54 9.38
N ALA A 327 13.73 -3.85 10.52
CA ALA A 327 14.23 -2.48 10.57
C ALA A 327 15.70 -2.39 10.12
N ASN A 328 16.55 -3.33 10.55
CA ASN A 328 17.95 -3.41 10.14
C ASN A 328 18.13 -3.74 8.65
N GLU A 329 17.28 -4.61 8.08
CA GLU A 329 17.25 -4.88 6.63
C GLU A 329 17.02 -3.57 5.84
N TYR A 330 16.05 -2.77 6.27
CA TYR A 330 15.78 -1.49 5.64
C TYR A 330 16.91 -0.47 5.85
N LEU A 331 17.51 -0.38 7.05
CA LEU A 331 18.67 0.50 7.26
C LEU A 331 19.88 0.09 6.40
N ALA A 332 20.09 -1.21 6.16
CA ALA A 332 21.12 -1.69 5.26
C ALA A 332 20.88 -1.28 3.81
N LEU A 333 19.61 -1.30 3.36
CA LEU A 333 19.22 -0.78 2.04
C LEU A 333 19.40 0.74 1.97
N ALA A 334 18.94 1.49 2.96
CA ALA A 334 19.13 2.94 3.01
C ALA A 334 20.61 3.30 2.89
N ARG A 335 21.49 2.64 3.68
CA ARG A 335 22.94 2.78 3.56
C ARG A 335 23.42 2.51 2.14
N LYS A 336 23.06 1.37 1.54
CA LYS A 336 23.47 0.97 0.19
C LYS A 336 23.21 2.04 -0.88
N TYR A 337 22.17 2.85 -0.72
CA TYR A 337 21.79 3.85 -1.72
C TYR A 337 22.43 5.23 -1.53
N VAL A 338 22.93 5.58 -0.33
CA VAL A 338 23.38 6.95 -0.02
C VAL A 338 24.75 7.04 0.65
N LEU A 339 25.37 5.92 1.01
CA LEU A 339 26.70 5.81 1.63
C LEU A 339 27.54 4.78 0.86
#